data_AF-A0A842QMJ1-F1
#
_entry.id   AF-A0A842QMJ1-F1
#
_cell.length_a   1.000
_cell.length_b   1.000
_cell.length_c   1.000
_cell.angle_alpha   90.00
_cell.angle_beta   90.00
_cell.angle_gamma   90.00
#
_symmetry.space_group_name_H-M   'P 1'
#
loop_
_entity.id
_entity.type
_entity.pdbx_description
1 polymer ?
#
loop_
_entity_poly.entity_id
_entity_poly.type
_entity_poly.pdbx_seq_one_letter_code
_entity_poly.pdbx_strand_id
1 'polypeptide(L)'
;MNGKIFNVFFREKPAMMLVYLNNSKTDVYASSLAKKIDCTYSHVVKILQEMEKANLVNFEKTGRLKLLTLTKKGEDVAENIDKIRLAL
;
A
#
# COMPACT_ATOMS: atom_id res chain seq x y z
N MET A 1 8.80 1.96 -14.88
CA MET A 1 9.24 3.21 -14.22
C MET A 1 8.02 4.10 -14.17
N ASN A 2 7.59 4.53 -12.99
CA ASN A 2 6.52 5.53 -12.91
C ASN A 2 7.02 6.85 -13.51
N GLY A 3 6.13 7.64 -14.13
CA GLY A 3 6.51 8.88 -14.77
C GLY A 3 7.21 9.83 -13.80
N LYS A 4 8.25 10.55 -14.25
CA LYS A 4 8.99 11.51 -13.40
C LYS A 4 8.05 12.48 -12.67
N ILE A 5 6.94 12.85 -13.30
CA ILE A 5 5.94 13.76 -12.74
C ILE A 5 5.10 13.15 -11.61
N PHE A 6 4.81 11.84 -11.65
CA PHE A 6 4.08 11.15 -10.59
C PHE A 6 4.84 11.24 -9.26
N ASN A 7 6.17 11.10 -9.32
CA ASN A 7 7.06 11.17 -8.16
C ASN A 7 7.21 12.60 -7.59
N VAL A 8 6.82 13.64 -8.33
CA VAL A 8 6.73 15.02 -7.82
C VAL A 8 5.50 15.19 -6.93
N PHE A 9 4.38 14.58 -7.32
CA PHE A 9 3.13 14.66 -6.56
C PHE A 9 3.05 13.63 -5.41
N PHE A 10 3.56 12.42 -5.64
CA PHE A 10 3.43 11.30 -4.74
C PHE A 10 4.79 10.72 -4.36
N ARG A 11 4.89 10.29 -3.09
CA ARG A 11 5.96 9.36 -2.72
C ARG A 11 5.63 8.00 -3.32
N GLU A 12 6.42 7.59 -4.29
CA GLU A 12 6.17 6.39 -5.11
C GLU A 12 5.91 5.14 -4.26
N LYS A 13 6.80 4.83 -3.31
CA LYS A 13 6.71 3.60 -2.51
C LYS A 13 5.40 3.51 -1.70
N PRO A 14 5.02 4.51 -0.87
CA PRO A 14 3.72 4.52 -0.20
C PRO A 14 2.51 4.45 -1.13
N ALA A 15 2.53 5.20 -2.24
CA ALA A 15 1.40 5.19 -3.19
C ALA A 15 1.24 3.81 -3.81
N MET A 16 2.35 3.21 -4.25
CA MET A 16 2.33 1.89 -4.87
C MET A 16 1.97 0.78 -3.86
N MET A 17 2.29 0.93 -2.57
CA MET A 17 1.84 -0.03 -1.54
C MET A 17 0.33 -0.22 -1.55
N LEU A 18 -0.44 0.88 -1.61
CA LEU A 18 -1.90 0.83 -1.64
C LEU A 18 -2.41 0.18 -2.93
N VAL A 19 -1.83 0.56 -4.08
CA VAL A 19 -2.18 0.01 -5.40
C VAL A 19 -1.87 -1.49 -5.48
N TYR A 20 -0.78 -1.96 -4.88
CA TYR A 20 -0.45 -3.39 -4.86
C TYR A 20 -1.41 -4.20 -3.97
N LEU A 21 -1.80 -3.66 -2.82
CA LEU A 21 -2.82 -4.28 -1.96
C LEU A 21 -4.17 -4.38 -2.69
N ASN A 22 -4.52 -3.39 -3.52
CA ASN A 22 -5.77 -3.42 -4.30
C ASN A 22 -5.75 -4.48 -5.41
N ASN A 23 -4.58 -4.69 -6.01
CA ASN A 23 -4.41 -5.65 -7.09
C ASN A 23 -4.13 -7.09 -6.61
N SER A 24 -3.91 -7.30 -5.30
CA SER A 24 -3.73 -8.63 -4.75
C SER A 24 -5.06 -9.34 -4.57
N LYS A 25 -5.18 -10.54 -5.14
CA LYS A 25 -6.39 -11.40 -5.06
C LYS A 25 -6.54 -12.12 -3.71
N THR A 26 -5.56 -11.96 -2.83
CA THR A 26 -5.46 -12.65 -1.54
C THR A 26 -4.88 -11.69 -0.54
N ASP A 27 -5.07 -11.98 0.73
CA ASP A 27 -4.51 -11.15 1.79
C ASP A 27 -2.98 -11.13 1.74
N VAL A 28 -2.41 -9.97 2.08
CA VAL A 28 -0.97 -9.73 1.90
C VAL A 28 -0.29 -9.63 3.25
N TYR A 29 0.78 -10.40 3.43
CA TYR A 29 1.65 -10.22 4.60
C TYR A 29 2.51 -8.96 4.46
N ALA A 30 2.66 -8.20 5.53
CA ALA A 30 3.55 -7.02 5.54
C ALA A 30 5.00 -7.36 5.13
N SER A 31 5.47 -8.59 5.43
CA SER A 31 6.79 -9.08 5.06
C SER A 31 6.94 -9.33 3.56
N SER A 32 5.92 -9.86 2.87
CA SER A 32 5.93 -10.03 1.42
C SER A 32 5.78 -8.69 0.71
N LEU A 33 4.99 -7.76 1.25
CA LEU A 33 4.91 -6.39 0.74
C LEU A 33 6.27 -5.67 0.83
N ALA A 34 6.99 -5.79 1.95
CA ALA A 34 8.29 -5.15 2.11
C ALA A 34 9.33 -5.61 1.08
N LYS A 35 9.35 -6.91 0.77
CA LYS A 35 10.19 -7.47 -0.31
C LYS A 35 9.80 -6.90 -1.67
N LYS A 36 8.50 -6.73 -1.94
CA LYS A 36 7.98 -6.23 -3.22
C LYS A 36 8.30 -4.75 -3.46
N ILE A 37 8.27 -3.94 -2.40
CA ILE A 37 8.51 -2.49 -2.43
C ILE A 37 10.02 -2.14 -2.36
N ASP A 38 10.88 -3.13 -2.16
CA ASP A 38 12.31 -2.94 -1.95
C ASP A 38 12.58 -1.96 -0.79
N CYS A 39 11.99 -2.25 0.38
CA CYS A 39 12.11 -1.40 1.56
C CYS A 39 12.27 -2.26 2.82
N THR A 40 12.88 -1.69 3.86
CA THR A 40 13.02 -2.41 5.12
C THR A 40 11.65 -2.66 5.75
N TYR A 41 11.51 -3.81 6.40
CA TYR A 41 10.26 -4.19 7.06
C TYR A 41 9.79 -3.12 8.06
N SER A 42 10.71 -2.57 8.87
CA SER A 42 10.38 -1.55 9.87
C SER A 42 9.83 -0.26 9.25
N HIS A 43 10.35 0.15 8.09
CA HIS A 43 9.85 1.33 7.38
C HIS A 43 8.46 1.07 6.79
N VAL A 44 8.25 -0.09 6.18
CA VAL A 44 6.95 -0.50 5.63
C VAL A 44 5.88 -0.57 6.72
N VAL A 45 6.20 -1.16 7.88
CA VAL A 45 5.26 -1.22 9.02
C VAL A 45 4.88 0.18 9.50
N LYS A 46 5.83 1.12 9.60
CA LYS A 46 5.52 2.51 9.97
C LYS A 46 4.53 3.15 8.99
N ILE A 47 4.74 2.97 7.68
CA ILE A 47 3.83 3.50 6.65
C ILE A 47 2.44 2.86 6.78
N LEU A 48 2.37 1.55 6.94
CA LEU A 48 1.10 0.83 7.09
C LEU A 48 0.34 1.24 8.35
N GLN A 49 1.03 1.55 9.45
CA GLN A 49 0.41 2.07 10.67
C GLN A 49 -0.22 3.45 10.44
N GLU A 50 0.42 4.33 9.65
CA GLU A 50 -0.20 5.61 9.28
C GLU A 50 -1.41 5.41 8.35
N MET A 51 -1.36 4.43 7.44
CA MET A 51 -2.50 4.06 6.60
C MET A 51 -3.67 3.48 7.41
N GLU A 52 -3.39 2.67 8.44
CA GLU A 52 -4.41 2.15 9.38
C GLU A 52 -5.06 3.29 10.15
N LYS A 53 -4.27 4.22 10.71
CA LYS A 53 -4.81 5.42 11.38
C LYS A 53 -5.69 6.27 10.46
N ALA A 54 -5.37 6.32 9.17
CA ALA A 54 -6.17 7.01 8.16
C ALA A 54 -7.39 6.20 7.68
N ASN A 55 -7.62 5.01 8.23
CA ASN A 55 -8.66 4.05 7.86
C ASN A 55 -8.58 3.63 6.38
N LEU A 56 -7.38 3.36 5.88
CA LEU A 56 -7.15 2.85 4.53
C LEU A 56 -6.92 1.34 4.51
N VAL A 57 -6.21 0.81 5.50
CA VAL A 57 -5.92 -0.63 5.64
C VAL A 57 -6.36 -1.14 6.99
N ASN A 58 -6.67 -2.43 7.08
CA ASN A 58 -6.87 -3.15 8.32
C ASN A 58 -5.68 -4.09 8.56
N PHE A 59 -5.32 -4.24 9.83
CA PHE A 59 -4.42 -5.29 10.27
C PHE A 59 -5.19 -6.40 10.96
N GLU A 60 -5.24 -7.57 10.34
CA GLU A 60 -5.71 -8.76 11.01
C GLU A 60 -4.56 -9.42 11.75
N LYS A 61 -4.73 -9.58 13.07
CA LYS A 61 -3.78 -10.30 13.91
C LYS A 61 -4.07 -11.79 13.82
N THR A 62 -3.24 -12.52 13.08
CA THR A 62 -3.18 -13.99 13.14
C THR A 62 -1.86 -14.37 13.82
N GLY A 63 -1.86 -14.38 15.16
CA GLY A 63 -0.65 -14.60 15.96
C GLY A 63 0.39 -13.48 15.81
N ARG A 64 1.63 -13.83 15.42
CA ARG A 64 2.70 -12.85 15.13
C ARG A 64 2.62 -12.27 13.71
N LEU A 65 1.82 -12.87 12.84
CA LEU A 65 1.66 -12.44 11.46
C LEU A 65 0.56 -11.39 11.38
N LYS A 66 0.89 -10.30 10.69
CA LYS A 66 -0.03 -9.21 10.37
C LYS A 66 -0.42 -9.34 8.92
N LEU A 67 -1.66 -9.80 8.71
CA LEU A 67 -2.29 -9.89 7.41
C LEU A 67 -2.91 -8.52 7.10
N LEU A 68 -2.70 -8.00 5.89
CA LEU A 68 -3.19 -6.69 5.46
C LEU A 68 -4.36 -6.86 4.50
N THR A 69 -5.45 -6.17 4.79
CA THR A 69 -6.59 -5.99 3.89
C THR A 69 -6.86 -4.51 3.69
N LEU A 70 -7.42 -4.14 2.54
CA LEU A 70 -7.90 -2.78 2.34
C LEU A 70 -9.26 -2.63 3.01
N THR A 71 -9.51 -1.43 3.52
CA THR A 71 -10.88 -0.98 3.80
C THR A 71 -11.53 -0.56 2.49
N LYS A 72 -12.87 -0.39 2.47
CA LYS A 72 -13.57 0.19 1.31
C LYS A 72 -12.97 1.55 0.88
N LYS A 73 -12.67 2.41 1.86
CA LYS A 73 -11.99 3.70 1.62
C LYS A 73 -10.60 3.50 1.00
N GLY A 74 -9.86 2.51 1.47
CA GLY A 74 -8.55 2.15 0.94
C GLY A 74 -8.59 1.70 -0.52
N GLU A 75 -9.55 0.86 -0.88
CA GLU A 75 -9.80 0.43 -2.27
C GLU A 75 -10.08 1.64 -3.17
N ASP A 76 -11.03 2.50 -2.79
CA ASP A 76 -11.42 3.66 -3.59
C ASP A 76 -10.23 4.63 -3.79
N VAL A 77 -9.42 4.84 -2.74
CA VAL A 77 -8.20 5.66 -2.84
C VAL A 77 -7.16 4.98 -3.73
N ALA A 78 -6.97 3.67 -3.61
CA ALA A 78 -6.00 2.93 -4.43
C ALA A 78 -6.36 2.97 -5.91
N GLU A 79 -7.64 2.78 -6.25
CA GLU A 79 -8.14 2.89 -7.62
C GLU A 79 -7.90 4.29 -8.20
N ASN A 80 -8.16 5.34 -7.43
CA ASN A 80 -7.96 6.71 -7.89
C ASN A 80 -6.47 7.02 -8.10
N ILE A 81 -5.60 6.57 -7.20
CA ILE A 81 -4.15 6.68 -7.39
C ILE A 81 -3.72 5.95 -8.66
N ASP A 82 -4.25 4.76 -8.92
CA ASP A 82 -3.88 3.98 -10.10
C ASP A 82 -4.37 4.64 -11.39
N LYS A 83 -5.58 5.21 -11.39
CA LYS A 83 -6.10 6.02 -12.51
C LYS A 83 -5.22 7.23 -12.78
N ILE A 84 -4.83 7.98 -11.75
CA ILE A 84 -3.92 9.13 -11.89
C ILE A 84 -2.58 8.68 -12.45
N ARG A 85 -2.02 7.57 -11.94
CA ARG A 85 -0.76 7.00 -12.41
C ARG A 85 -0.79 6.61 -13.88
N LEU A 86 -1.90 6.07 -14.37
CA LEU A 86 -2.09 5.67 -15.77
C LEU A 86 -2.30 6.88 -16.70
N ALA A 87 -2.77 8.01 -16.17
CA ALA A 87 -3.02 9.23 -16.94
C ALA A 87 -1.81 10.17 -17.06
N LEU A 88 -0.77 9.96 -16.25
CA LEU A 88 0.47 10.75 -16.20
C LEU A 88 1.64 10.04 -16.89
#